data_AF-A0A7C2NX85-F1
#
_entry.id   AF-A0A7C2NX85-F1
#
_cell.length_a   1.000
_cell.length_b   1.000
_cell.length_c   1.000
_cell.angle_alpha   90.00
_cell.angle_beta   90.00
_cell.angle_gamma   90.00
#
_symmetry.space_group_name_H-M   'P 1'
#
loop_
_entity.id
_entity.type
_entity.pdbx_description
1 polymer ?
#
loop_
_entity_poly.entity_id
_entity_poly.type
_entity_poly.pdbx_seq_one_letter_code
_entity_poly.pdbx_strand_id
1 'polypeptide(L)'
;MQGVIVLPHERRKPVGFRLTARVDGTFSHAVTALPLVGLRFNTNDGPSRFLTAHLRGLRALIMSISRNCRAPRPCNPVRTVTRVSRGGKMRRFDRFGAMASALALAAVSGCSSGGGDDASPGTASLSVSLMDAPVDGVTAVWVRITGVTIKPAEGPPVDLELTTAPIDVNLLELTDTNAAILVDEAVIQPGRYEWIAMDIAAQPNVRDSYVLTETGGEEEIDLFVPSERLRLVSGFEVGPNQAVRFLFDWDMRKGLVYPPGLGRYLLKPAFRVLDVTAYGVLEGTIAGTTVGTSLDSETNHCAIDDDDDIDVGNVVYVFEGSATPDDVDGTDDPVATVEARREATGDYTYRTVIAPGTYTVVFTCEAANDFPTEENEITFSNPVDATNPIVNTGNTTVVDF
;
A
#
# COMPACT_ATOMS: atom_id res chain seq x y z
N MET A 1 20.91 43.45 48.78
CA MET A 1 20.19 42.26 49.28
C MET A 1 19.41 41.72 48.08
N GLN A 2 19.53 40.49 47.59
CA GLN A 2 20.15 39.21 47.98
C GLN A 2 20.85 38.66 46.71
N GLY A 3 21.91 37.86 46.71
CA GLY A 3 22.32 36.81 47.65
C GLY A 3 22.25 35.46 46.90
N VAL A 4 23.31 35.14 46.16
CA VAL A 4 23.52 33.87 45.43
C VAL A 4 23.66 32.72 46.42
N ILE A 5 22.94 31.61 46.18
CA ILE A 5 23.14 30.33 46.88
C ILE A 5 23.34 29.24 45.83
N VAL A 6 24.54 28.67 45.81
CA VAL A 6 24.91 27.45 45.08
C VAL A 6 24.95 26.32 46.11
N LEU A 7 24.24 25.22 45.84
CA LEU A 7 24.31 23.98 46.64
C LEU A 7 24.95 22.84 45.84
N PRO A 8 25.68 21.91 46.51
CA PRO A 8 26.64 21.04 45.86
C PRO A 8 26.07 19.72 45.31
N HIS A 9 26.85 19.16 44.40
CA HIS A 9 26.64 17.96 43.61
C HIS A 9 26.82 16.66 44.46
N GLU A 10 25.75 15.89 44.67
CA GLU A 10 25.84 14.53 45.23
C GLU A 10 25.81 13.47 44.13
N ARG A 11 26.81 12.58 44.15
CA ARG A 11 26.94 11.42 43.25
C ARG A 11 26.05 10.28 43.76
N ARG A 12 25.10 9.80 42.94
CA ARG A 12 24.44 8.50 43.17
C ARG A 12 25.24 7.39 42.48
N LYS A 13 25.61 6.36 43.25
CA LYS A 13 26.21 5.10 42.78
C LYS A 13 25.13 4.20 42.15
N PRO A 14 25.41 3.47 41.06
CA PRO A 14 24.52 2.45 40.55
C PRO A 14 24.65 1.15 41.37
N VAL A 15 23.52 0.58 41.79
CA VAL A 15 23.43 -0.75 42.39
C VAL A 15 23.18 -1.74 41.25
N GLY A 16 24.21 -2.50 40.86
CA GLY A 16 24.07 -3.63 39.95
C GLY A 16 23.86 -4.92 40.73
N PHE A 17 22.76 -5.62 40.48
CA PHE A 17 22.56 -7.00 40.96
C PHE A 17 23.19 -7.97 39.94
N ARG A 18 24.09 -8.83 40.41
CA ARG A 18 24.74 -9.89 39.63
C ARG A 18 24.23 -11.22 40.16
N LEU A 19 23.42 -11.92 39.37
CA LEU A 19 22.99 -13.29 39.65
C LEU A 19 24.00 -14.26 39.02
N THR A 20 24.77 -14.95 39.87
CA THR A 20 25.55 -16.13 39.50
C THR A 20 24.74 -17.38 39.81
N ALA A 21 24.32 -18.11 38.78
CA ALA A 21 23.79 -19.47 38.93
C ALA A 21 24.95 -20.47 38.86
N ARG A 22 25.10 -21.28 39.90
CA ARG A 22 26.02 -22.43 39.96
C ARG A 22 25.17 -23.67 39.69
N VAL A 23 25.51 -24.44 38.66
CA VAL A 23 24.86 -25.72 38.35
C VAL A 23 25.78 -26.84 38.78
N ASP A 24 25.43 -27.51 39.88
CA ASP A 24 25.99 -28.79 40.30
C ASP A 24 24.81 -29.73 40.57
N GLY A 25 24.78 -30.91 39.93
CA GLY A 25 23.87 -31.98 40.36
C GLY A 25 23.30 -32.87 39.26
N THR A 26 23.93 -34.03 39.12
CA THR A 26 23.54 -35.25 38.40
C THR A 26 22.10 -35.74 38.66
N PHE A 27 21.38 -36.14 37.61
CA PHE A 27 20.10 -36.85 37.71
C PHE A 27 20.28 -38.38 37.71
N SER A 28 19.66 -39.04 38.68
CA SER A 28 19.35 -40.47 38.69
C SER A 28 17.83 -40.64 38.90
N HIS A 29 17.25 -41.65 38.25
CA HIS A 29 15.81 -41.93 38.21
C HIS A 29 15.19 -42.28 39.58
N ALA A 30 13.98 -41.79 39.86
CA ALA A 30 12.95 -42.50 40.63
C ALA A 30 11.57 -41.82 40.53
N VAL A 31 10.55 -42.66 40.34
CA VAL A 31 9.11 -42.36 40.38
C VAL A 31 8.62 -42.41 41.82
N THR A 32 7.81 -41.44 42.30
CA THR A 32 6.74 -41.63 43.32
C THR A 32 5.95 -40.34 43.61
N ALA A 33 4.71 -40.51 44.08
CA ALA A 33 3.59 -39.56 44.14
C ALA A 33 3.41 -38.83 45.50
N LEU A 34 2.40 -37.92 45.54
CA LEU A 34 1.66 -37.25 46.66
C LEU A 34 1.99 -35.75 46.91
N PRO A 35 1.12 -34.92 47.56
CA PRO A 35 -0.31 -35.05 47.93
C PRO A 35 -1.21 -33.81 47.61
N LEU A 36 -2.54 -33.99 47.77
CA LEU A 36 -3.57 -32.94 47.83
C LEU A 36 -3.55 -32.21 49.19
N VAL A 37 -3.67 -30.87 49.19
CA VAL A 37 -4.01 -30.05 50.36
C VAL A 37 -5.28 -29.27 50.05
N GLY A 38 -6.31 -29.45 50.87
CA GLY A 38 -7.59 -28.76 50.77
C GLY A 38 -7.66 -27.47 51.58
N LEU A 39 -8.41 -26.50 51.08
CA LEU A 39 -8.87 -25.33 51.82
C LEU A 39 -10.39 -25.23 51.68
N ARG A 40 -11.08 -25.17 52.82
CA ARG A 40 -12.54 -24.92 52.92
C ARG A 40 -12.81 -23.43 52.88
N PHE A 41 -13.86 -23.02 52.18
CA PHE A 41 -14.60 -21.79 52.46
C PHE A 41 -16.10 -22.11 52.54
N ASN A 42 -16.77 -21.52 53.52
CA ASN A 42 -18.20 -21.67 53.80
C ASN A 42 -18.80 -20.28 53.98
N THR A 43 -19.75 -19.89 53.12
CA THR A 43 -20.83 -18.94 53.44
C THR A 43 -22.02 -19.19 52.51
N ASN A 44 -23.21 -19.27 53.10
CA ASN A 44 -24.50 -19.52 52.49
C ASN A 44 -25.03 -18.35 51.64
N ASP A 45 -25.77 -18.74 50.60
CA ASP A 45 -27.02 -18.17 50.04
C ASP A 45 -26.96 -17.97 48.52
N GLY A 46 -27.76 -18.77 47.80
CA GLY A 46 -27.91 -18.72 46.33
C GLY A 46 -29.04 -17.77 45.88
N PRO A 47 -29.61 -17.96 44.67
CA PRO A 47 -29.09 -18.70 43.52
C PRO A 47 -28.97 -17.82 42.26
N SER A 48 -28.07 -18.14 41.33
CA SER A 48 -28.32 -18.06 39.87
C SER A 48 -27.08 -18.38 39.03
N ARG A 49 -27.27 -19.38 38.16
CA ARG A 49 -26.78 -19.49 36.77
C ARG A 49 -25.28 -19.75 36.53
N PHE A 50 -25.07 -20.82 35.77
CA PHE A 50 -23.80 -21.40 35.35
C PHE A 50 -23.03 -20.46 34.42
N LEU A 51 -21.76 -20.21 34.76
CA LEU A 51 -20.73 -19.72 33.84
C LEU A 51 -19.55 -20.69 33.93
N THR A 52 -19.25 -21.39 32.83
CA THR A 52 -18.10 -22.30 32.73
C THR A 52 -16.98 -21.54 32.02
N ALA A 53 -15.98 -21.07 32.77
CA ALA A 53 -14.75 -20.51 32.23
C ALA A 53 -13.65 -21.57 32.30
N HIS A 54 -13.16 -22.04 31.14
CA HIS A 54 -11.96 -22.86 31.05
C HIS A 54 -10.73 -21.96 30.86
N LEU A 55 -9.86 -21.93 31.87
CA LEU A 55 -8.51 -21.38 31.78
C LEU A 55 -7.61 -22.35 30.97
N ARG A 56 -7.03 -21.82 29.89
CA ARG A 56 -6.09 -22.48 28.99
C ARG A 56 -4.81 -22.91 29.71
N GLY A 57 -4.35 -24.12 29.39
CA GLY A 57 -3.07 -24.68 29.83
C GLY A 57 -1.91 -24.33 28.89
N LEU A 58 -0.73 -24.16 29.49
CA LEU A 58 0.57 -24.08 28.82
C LEU A 58 0.80 -25.31 27.91
N ARG A 59 1.26 -25.09 26.67
CA ARG A 59 1.89 -26.13 25.84
C ARG A 59 3.40 -25.92 25.77
N ALA A 60 4.12 -27.00 26.05
CA ALA A 60 5.55 -27.14 25.89
C ALA A 60 5.91 -27.45 24.42
N LEU A 61 6.99 -26.82 23.95
CA LEU A 61 7.58 -26.96 22.62
C LEU A 61 8.30 -28.31 22.50
N ILE A 62 7.90 -29.15 21.54
CA ILE A 62 8.68 -30.34 21.11
C ILE A 62 9.16 -30.07 19.68
N MET A 63 10.46 -29.82 19.53
CA MET A 63 11.14 -29.62 18.26
C MET A 63 11.73 -30.95 17.79
N SER A 64 11.29 -31.46 16.64
CA SER A 64 11.88 -32.62 15.98
C SER A 64 12.82 -32.16 14.87
N ILE A 65 14.11 -32.49 14.98
CA ILE A 65 15.13 -32.21 13.95
C ILE A 65 15.57 -33.54 13.35
N SER A 66 15.21 -33.77 12.09
CA SER A 66 15.74 -34.87 11.28
C SER A 66 17.13 -34.51 10.74
N ARG A 67 18.14 -35.35 11.03
CA ARG A 67 19.48 -35.27 10.42
C ARG A 67 19.80 -36.61 9.77
N ASN A 68 19.99 -36.61 8.44
CA ASN A 68 20.67 -37.69 7.73
C ASN A 68 21.92 -37.14 7.03
N CYS A 69 23.08 -37.30 7.68
CA CYS A 69 24.39 -37.19 7.04
C CYS A 69 25.32 -38.22 7.69
N ARG A 70 25.72 -39.24 6.91
CA ARG A 70 26.62 -40.32 7.34
C ARG A 70 28.02 -40.03 6.78
N ALA A 71 28.97 -39.69 7.66
CA ALA A 71 30.40 -39.65 7.38
C ALA A 71 31.04 -41.04 7.68
N PRO A 72 32.25 -41.36 7.16
CA PRO A 72 33.46 -40.59 7.43
C PRO A 72 34.31 -40.32 6.18
N ARG A 73 34.29 -39.08 5.68
CA ARG A 73 35.42 -38.37 5.02
C ARG A 73 34.99 -36.93 4.64
N PRO A 74 35.92 -35.95 4.65
CA PRO A 74 35.58 -34.53 4.44
C PRO A 74 35.40 -34.19 2.96
N CYS A 75 34.31 -33.48 2.62
CA CYS A 75 34.09 -32.93 1.29
C CYS A 75 34.80 -31.57 1.16
N ASN A 76 35.73 -31.46 0.20
CA ASN A 76 36.34 -30.20 -0.24
C ASN A 76 35.46 -29.54 -1.33
N PRO A 77 35.34 -28.21 -1.37
CA PRO A 77 34.60 -27.51 -2.41
C PRO A 77 35.40 -27.46 -3.72
N VAL A 78 34.85 -28.01 -4.81
CA VAL A 78 35.36 -27.79 -6.17
C VAL A 78 34.50 -26.72 -6.85
N ARG A 79 35.08 -25.54 -7.05
CA ARG A 79 34.58 -24.51 -7.97
C ARG A 79 34.89 -24.93 -9.39
N THR A 80 33.87 -25.03 -10.24
CA THR A 80 34.06 -25.08 -11.70
C THR A 80 33.35 -23.89 -12.31
N VAL A 81 34.12 -22.89 -12.75
CA VAL A 81 33.66 -21.74 -13.53
C VAL A 81 33.88 -22.09 -15.00
N THR A 82 32.81 -22.31 -15.75
CA THR A 82 32.89 -22.57 -17.19
C THR A 82 32.76 -21.24 -17.93
N ARG A 83 33.89 -20.76 -18.46
CA ARG A 83 34.02 -19.54 -19.26
C ARG A 83 33.65 -19.87 -20.71
N VAL A 84 32.53 -19.34 -21.22
CA VAL A 84 32.25 -19.35 -22.66
C VAL A 84 32.78 -18.04 -23.25
N SER A 85 33.94 -18.14 -23.90
CA SER A 85 34.47 -17.13 -24.81
C SER A 85 34.17 -17.57 -26.24
N ARG A 86 33.48 -16.73 -27.02
CA ARG A 86 33.58 -16.74 -28.47
C ARG A 86 33.83 -15.33 -28.96
N GLY A 87 35.08 -15.10 -29.36
CA GLY A 87 35.48 -13.99 -30.22
C GLY A 87 35.00 -14.22 -31.65
N GLY A 88 34.81 -13.12 -32.39
CA GLY A 88 34.32 -13.21 -33.76
C GLY A 88 34.22 -11.90 -34.53
N LYS A 89 35.35 -11.19 -34.66
CA LYS A 89 35.77 -10.34 -35.80
C LYS A 89 34.78 -9.29 -36.36
N MET A 90 35.10 -8.04 -36.06
CA MET A 90 34.86 -6.88 -36.93
C MET A 90 35.30 -7.15 -38.37
N ARG A 91 34.45 -6.80 -39.34
CA ARG A 91 34.87 -6.52 -40.71
C ARG A 91 34.40 -5.12 -41.10
N ARG A 92 35.37 -4.22 -41.25
CA ARG A 92 35.26 -3.02 -42.07
C ARG A 92 35.25 -3.45 -43.53
N PHE A 93 34.37 -2.85 -44.34
CA PHE A 93 34.61 -2.66 -45.76
C PHE A 93 34.24 -1.23 -46.14
N ASP A 94 35.24 -0.55 -46.68
CA ASP A 94 35.17 0.76 -47.29
C ASP A 94 34.68 0.67 -48.75
N ARG A 95 33.86 1.66 -49.12
CA ARG A 95 33.74 2.34 -50.44
C ARG A 95 33.23 1.55 -51.65
N PHE A 96 32.19 2.09 -52.31
CA PHE A 96 32.24 2.78 -53.62
C PHE A 96 30.81 3.04 -54.15
N GLY A 97 30.61 4.16 -54.85
CA GLY A 97 29.55 4.25 -55.87
C GLY A 97 28.57 5.42 -55.75
N ALA A 98 28.99 6.56 -56.29
CA ALA A 98 28.17 7.72 -56.62
C ALA A 98 26.90 7.39 -57.44
N MET A 99 25.79 8.10 -57.19
CA MET A 99 24.95 8.60 -58.28
C MET A 99 24.22 9.87 -57.85
N ALA A 100 24.59 10.97 -58.51
CA ALA A 100 23.91 12.25 -58.48
C ALA A 100 22.71 12.22 -59.43
N SER A 101 21.60 12.84 -59.02
CA SER A 101 20.64 13.41 -59.98
C SER A 101 19.98 14.63 -59.37
N ALA A 102 20.30 15.78 -59.98
CA ALA A 102 19.76 17.09 -59.70
C ALA A 102 18.62 17.41 -60.70
N LEU A 103 17.58 18.10 -60.23
CA LEU A 103 16.64 19.04 -60.91
C LEU A 103 15.37 19.10 -60.05
N ALA A 104 14.69 20.21 -59.76
CA ALA A 104 14.75 21.54 -60.34
C ALA A 104 14.22 22.58 -59.31
N LEU A 105 14.72 23.81 -59.45
CA LEU A 105 14.22 24.99 -58.76
C LEU A 105 12.80 25.36 -59.23
N ALA A 106 11.93 25.70 -58.29
CA ALA A 106 10.83 26.62 -58.51
C ALA A 106 10.83 27.65 -57.37
N ALA A 107 11.36 28.83 -57.67
CA ALA A 107 11.24 30.00 -56.82
C ALA A 107 9.83 30.57 -56.96
N VAL A 108 9.10 30.64 -55.84
CA VAL A 108 7.99 31.59 -55.69
C VAL A 108 8.38 32.54 -54.57
N SER A 109 8.94 33.67 -54.96
CA SER A 109 8.98 34.90 -54.19
C SER A 109 7.55 35.44 -54.10
N GLY A 110 6.86 35.13 -53.01
CA GLY A 110 5.63 35.76 -52.57
C GLY A 110 5.94 36.65 -51.36
N CYS A 111 6.16 37.94 -51.61
CA CYS A 111 6.05 38.96 -50.59
C CYS A 111 4.55 39.24 -50.39
N SER A 112 3.98 38.88 -49.24
CA SER A 112 2.78 39.52 -48.72
C SER A 112 2.95 39.78 -47.24
N SER A 113 3.09 41.06 -46.92
CA SER A 113 2.74 41.65 -45.64
C SER A 113 1.35 41.21 -45.19
N GLY A 114 1.21 40.79 -43.94
CA GLY A 114 -0.11 40.69 -43.33
C GLY A 114 -0.13 39.81 -42.09
N GLY A 115 -0.38 40.44 -40.93
CA GLY A 115 -1.03 39.82 -39.79
C GLY A 115 -0.16 38.87 -38.98
N GLY A 116 0.30 39.34 -37.82
CA GLY A 116 0.54 38.43 -36.72
C GLY A 116 -0.79 37.77 -36.38
N ASP A 117 -0.99 36.56 -36.87
CA ASP A 117 -1.82 35.59 -36.18
C ASP A 117 -0.92 35.02 -35.08
N ASP A 118 -0.81 35.77 -33.98
CA ASP A 118 -0.54 35.16 -32.69
C ASP A 118 -1.67 34.16 -32.49
N ALA A 119 -1.47 32.93 -32.96
CA ALA A 119 -2.26 31.80 -32.54
C ALA A 119 -2.15 31.82 -31.02
N SER A 120 -3.20 32.30 -30.36
CA SER A 120 -3.29 32.32 -28.91
C SER A 120 -2.85 30.92 -28.47
N PRO A 121 -1.79 30.78 -27.65
CA PRO A 121 -1.33 29.46 -27.23
C PRO A 121 -2.55 28.77 -26.64
N GLY A 122 -3.07 27.75 -27.33
CA GLY A 122 -4.41 27.22 -27.05
C GLY A 122 -4.49 26.86 -25.57
N THR A 123 -5.53 27.30 -24.86
CA THR A 123 -5.67 26.98 -23.44
C THR A 123 -5.95 25.49 -23.25
N ALA A 124 -5.50 24.91 -22.16
CA ALA A 124 -5.86 23.56 -21.74
C ALA A 124 -6.68 23.61 -20.44
N SER A 125 -7.36 22.52 -20.10
CA SER A 125 -8.05 22.39 -18.82
C SER A 125 -7.52 21.20 -18.02
N LEU A 126 -7.55 21.32 -16.70
CA LEU A 126 -7.16 20.28 -15.77
C LEU A 126 -8.26 20.07 -14.72
N SER A 127 -8.77 18.84 -14.65
CA SER A 127 -9.58 18.39 -13.51
C SER A 127 -8.77 17.43 -12.64
N VAL A 128 -8.96 17.50 -11.33
CA VAL A 128 -8.31 16.63 -10.35
C VAL A 128 -9.38 16.01 -9.47
N SER A 129 -9.41 14.68 -9.45
CA SER A 129 -10.29 13.89 -8.60
C SER A 129 -9.47 13.01 -7.65
N LEU A 130 -10.05 12.69 -6.51
CA LEU A 130 -9.47 11.82 -5.49
C LEU A 130 -10.37 10.60 -5.29
N MET A 131 -9.76 9.43 -5.29
CA MET A 131 -10.33 8.17 -4.84
C MET A 131 -9.33 7.45 -3.94
N ASP A 132 -9.77 6.33 -3.38
CA ASP A 132 -9.03 5.60 -2.36
C ASP A 132 -9.13 4.08 -2.59
N ALA A 133 -8.10 3.36 -2.14
CA ALA A 133 -8.18 1.93 -1.89
C ALA A 133 -8.47 1.69 -0.39
N PRO A 134 -9.42 0.81 -0.06
CA PRO A 134 -9.85 0.56 1.31
C PRO A 134 -8.74 -0.05 2.17
N VAL A 135 -8.88 0.12 3.49
CA VAL A 135 -7.98 -0.40 4.53
C VAL A 135 -8.82 -0.98 5.67
N ASP A 136 -8.35 -2.09 6.24
CA ASP A 136 -9.03 -2.80 7.32
C ASP A 136 -8.78 -2.14 8.70
N GLY A 137 -9.62 -2.46 9.69
CA GLY A 137 -9.45 -2.03 11.09
C GLY A 137 -9.78 -0.56 11.39
N VAL A 138 -10.27 0.18 10.39
CA VAL A 138 -10.72 1.57 10.52
C VAL A 138 -12.09 1.77 9.88
N THR A 139 -12.92 2.62 10.49
CA THR A 139 -14.29 2.90 10.01
C THR A 139 -14.41 4.22 9.25
N ALA A 140 -13.45 5.14 9.44
CA ALA A 140 -13.36 6.37 8.67
C ALA A 140 -11.95 6.93 8.70
N VAL A 141 -11.56 7.59 7.61
CA VAL A 141 -10.32 8.38 7.51
C VAL A 141 -10.70 9.74 6.94
N TRP A 142 -10.91 10.71 7.84
CA TRP A 142 -11.27 12.07 7.46
C TRP A 142 -10.02 12.87 7.16
N VAL A 143 -10.00 13.51 5.98
CA VAL A 143 -8.94 14.44 5.59
C VAL A 143 -9.50 15.78 5.13
N ARG A 144 -8.84 16.87 5.52
CA ARG A 144 -9.14 18.23 5.09
C ARG A 144 -8.13 18.69 4.04
N ILE A 145 -8.57 18.77 2.79
CA ILE A 145 -7.77 19.24 1.66
C ILE A 145 -7.90 20.76 1.58
N THR A 146 -6.75 21.44 1.56
CA THR A 146 -6.67 22.91 1.61
C THR A 146 -6.15 23.54 0.32
N GLY A 147 -5.55 22.74 -0.57
CA GLY A 147 -5.04 23.25 -1.84
C GLY A 147 -4.58 22.16 -2.80
N VAL A 148 -4.58 22.50 -4.08
CA VAL A 148 -3.91 21.75 -5.13
C VAL A 148 -3.03 22.73 -5.90
N THR A 149 -1.74 22.40 -6.04
CA THR A 149 -0.76 23.26 -6.69
C THR A 149 -0.05 22.48 -7.79
N ILE A 150 0.15 23.11 -8.95
CA ILE A 150 0.96 22.57 -10.04
C ILE A 150 2.21 23.41 -10.26
N LYS A 151 3.29 22.78 -10.71
CA LYS A 151 4.53 23.47 -11.08
C LYS A 151 4.84 23.27 -12.55
N PRO A 152 4.62 24.30 -13.39
CA PRO A 152 5.18 24.33 -14.73
C PRO A 152 6.71 24.17 -14.69
N ALA A 153 7.28 23.50 -15.69
CA ALA A 153 8.74 23.43 -15.84
C ALA A 153 9.36 24.83 -15.94
N GLU A 154 8.69 25.72 -16.68
CA GLU A 154 9.06 27.12 -16.81
C GLU A 154 8.08 28.00 -16.02
N GLY A 155 8.55 28.61 -14.93
CA GLY A 155 7.75 29.54 -14.12
C GLY A 155 7.53 29.11 -12.67
N PRO A 156 6.81 29.94 -11.88
CA PRO A 156 6.49 29.64 -10.49
C PRO A 156 5.39 28.57 -10.36
N PRO A 157 5.24 27.93 -9.19
CA PRO A 157 4.04 27.15 -8.88
C PRO A 157 2.76 27.96 -9.04
N VAL A 158 1.68 27.30 -9.42
CA VAL A 158 0.34 27.86 -9.63
C VAL A 158 -0.65 27.07 -8.80
N ASP A 159 -1.38 27.76 -7.92
CA ASP A 159 -2.46 27.17 -7.15
C ASP A 159 -3.71 27.06 -8.02
N LEU A 160 -4.37 25.92 -7.94
CA LEU A 160 -5.63 25.64 -8.62
C LEU A 160 -6.79 25.95 -7.67
N GLU A 161 -7.88 26.47 -8.23
CA GLU A 161 -9.09 26.73 -7.48
C GLU A 161 -9.79 25.40 -7.15
N LEU A 162 -10.04 25.17 -5.86
CA LEU A 162 -10.81 24.01 -5.41
C LEU A 162 -12.30 24.23 -5.71
N THR A 163 -13.02 23.14 -5.98
CA THR A 163 -14.48 23.16 -6.18
C THR A 163 -15.22 23.70 -4.96
N THR A 164 -14.70 23.45 -3.76
CA THR A 164 -15.09 24.04 -2.49
C THR A 164 -13.83 24.15 -1.64
N ALA A 165 -13.62 25.26 -0.92
CA ALA A 165 -12.41 25.43 -0.13
C ALA A 165 -12.75 25.72 1.34
N PRO A 166 -12.28 24.91 2.32
CA PRO A 166 -11.58 23.62 2.14
C PRO A 166 -12.53 22.49 1.69
N ILE A 167 -11.98 21.33 1.34
CA ILE A 167 -12.75 20.09 1.08
C ILE A 167 -12.47 19.10 2.20
N ASP A 168 -13.53 18.64 2.86
CA ASP A 168 -13.47 17.55 3.84
C ASP A 168 -14.01 16.27 3.20
N VAL A 169 -13.23 15.19 3.24
CA VAL A 169 -13.64 13.90 2.68
C VAL A 169 -13.30 12.76 3.64
N ASN A 170 -14.18 11.77 3.70
CA ASN A 170 -13.87 10.46 4.25
C ASN A 170 -13.28 9.61 3.11
N LEU A 171 -12.00 9.26 3.19
CA LEU A 171 -11.30 8.53 2.12
C LEU A 171 -11.95 7.17 1.84
N LEU A 172 -12.44 6.47 2.86
CA LEU A 172 -13.06 5.14 2.72
C LEU A 172 -14.39 5.16 1.95
N GLU A 173 -15.02 6.33 1.80
CA GLU A 173 -16.25 6.47 1.00
C GLU A 173 -15.96 6.72 -0.49
N LEU A 174 -14.70 7.00 -0.84
CA LEU A 174 -14.30 7.32 -2.19
C LEU A 174 -14.01 6.04 -2.97
N THR A 175 -14.56 5.97 -4.18
CA THR A 175 -14.29 4.90 -5.14
C THR A 175 -14.13 5.50 -6.52
N ASP A 176 -13.76 4.72 -7.52
CA ASP A 176 -13.67 5.22 -8.88
C ASP A 176 -15.03 5.67 -9.45
N THR A 177 -16.15 5.16 -8.90
CA THR A 177 -17.52 5.61 -9.21
C THR A 177 -18.04 6.75 -8.32
N ASN A 178 -17.35 7.03 -7.20
CA ASN A 178 -17.71 8.06 -6.22
C ASN A 178 -16.47 8.90 -5.84
N ALA A 179 -15.71 9.33 -6.85
CA ALA A 179 -14.48 10.10 -6.62
C ALA A 179 -14.82 11.54 -6.19
N ALA A 180 -14.06 12.08 -5.24
CA ALA A 180 -14.17 13.47 -4.84
C ALA A 180 -13.54 14.38 -5.91
N ILE A 181 -14.30 15.32 -6.45
CA ILE A 181 -13.77 16.29 -7.43
C ILE A 181 -13.14 17.45 -6.67
N LEU A 182 -11.81 17.52 -6.69
CA LEU A 182 -11.05 18.55 -5.99
C LEU A 182 -10.94 19.83 -6.80
N VAL A 183 -10.63 19.69 -8.08
CA VAL A 183 -10.50 20.78 -9.06
C VAL A 183 -11.30 20.40 -10.29
N ASP A 184 -12.10 21.33 -10.80
CA ASP A 184 -12.93 21.10 -11.99
C ASP A 184 -12.59 22.09 -13.11
N GLU A 185 -12.11 21.56 -14.24
CA GLU A 185 -11.81 22.28 -15.48
C GLU A 185 -10.94 23.54 -15.31
N ALA A 186 -9.97 23.53 -14.40
CA ALA A 186 -9.08 24.66 -14.18
C ALA A 186 -8.29 24.98 -15.46
N VAL A 187 -8.34 26.25 -15.89
CA VAL A 187 -7.64 26.70 -17.09
C VAL A 187 -6.14 26.75 -16.83
N ILE A 188 -5.38 25.96 -17.60
CA ILE A 188 -3.92 25.89 -17.52
C ILE A 188 -3.27 26.14 -18.89
N GLN A 189 -1.96 26.42 -18.88
CA GLN A 189 -1.20 26.62 -20.10
C GLN A 189 -0.66 25.29 -20.62
N PRO A 190 -0.61 25.07 -21.94
CA PRO A 190 0.12 23.93 -22.49
C PRO A 190 1.59 23.98 -22.13
N GLY A 191 2.19 22.81 -21.92
CA GLY A 191 3.61 22.68 -21.62
C GLY A 191 3.90 21.52 -20.68
N ARG A 192 5.16 21.45 -20.28
CA ARG A 192 5.64 20.45 -19.32
C ARG A 192 5.47 20.96 -17.89
N TYR A 193 5.01 20.09 -17.01
CA TYR A 193 4.88 20.29 -15.58
C TYR A 193 5.82 19.34 -14.84
N GLU A 194 6.48 19.84 -13.79
CA GLU A 194 7.43 19.06 -12.98
C GLU A 194 6.74 18.26 -11.89
N TRP A 195 5.67 18.82 -11.31
CA TRP A 195 4.94 18.17 -10.23
C TRP A 195 3.53 18.75 -10.08
N ILE A 196 2.71 17.95 -9.42
CA ILE A 196 1.44 18.34 -8.82
C ILE A 196 1.50 17.98 -7.33
N ALA A 197 0.93 18.84 -6.48
CA ALA A 197 0.90 18.65 -5.04
C ALA A 197 -0.49 18.91 -4.48
N MET A 198 -0.84 18.18 -3.43
CA MET A 198 -2.07 18.33 -2.67
C MET A 198 -1.72 18.69 -1.22
N ASP A 199 -2.35 19.73 -0.70
CA ASP A 199 -2.16 20.20 0.68
C ASP A 199 -3.25 19.66 1.59
N ILE A 200 -2.85 19.10 2.73
CA ILE A 200 -3.72 18.45 3.71
C ILE A 200 -3.47 19.09 5.07
N ALA A 201 -4.53 19.63 5.68
CA ALA A 201 -4.47 20.13 7.04
C ALA A 201 -4.45 18.95 8.01
N ALA A 202 -3.30 18.69 8.62
CA ALA A 202 -3.06 17.55 9.51
C ALA A 202 -2.18 17.97 10.69
N GLN A 203 -2.49 19.15 11.26
CA GLN A 203 -1.75 19.69 12.39
C GLN A 203 -2.04 18.86 13.64
N PRO A 204 -1.01 18.53 14.45
CA PRO A 204 -1.20 17.84 15.71
C PRO A 204 -2.22 18.54 16.63
N ASN A 205 -3.17 17.79 17.18
CA ASN A 205 -4.21 18.28 18.09
C ASN A 205 -5.20 19.29 17.47
N VAL A 206 -5.28 19.33 16.13
CA VAL A 206 -6.34 20.05 15.41
C VAL A 206 -7.21 19.00 14.72
N ARG A 207 -8.53 19.06 14.94
CA ARG A 207 -9.51 18.11 14.40
C ARG A 207 -9.83 18.40 12.92
N ASP A 208 -8.78 18.60 12.12
CA ASP A 208 -8.89 18.82 10.68
C ASP A 208 -8.82 17.49 9.91
N SER A 209 -8.00 16.56 10.37
CA SER A 209 -7.88 15.21 9.81
C SER A 209 -7.69 14.18 10.91
N TYR A 210 -8.41 13.06 10.86
CA TYR A 210 -8.45 12.04 11.92
C TYR A 210 -8.93 10.68 11.41
N VAL A 211 -8.72 9.64 12.22
CA VAL A 211 -9.13 8.26 11.95
C VAL A 211 -10.11 7.78 13.01
N LEU A 212 -11.13 7.04 12.60
CA LEU A 212 -12.03 6.29 13.49
C LEU A 212 -11.72 4.79 13.37
N THR A 213 -11.73 4.07 14.49
CA THR A 213 -11.39 2.63 14.57
C THR A 213 -12.58 1.77 14.99
N GLU A 214 -12.50 0.46 14.78
CA GLU A 214 -13.59 -0.49 15.07
C GLU A 214 -13.67 -0.87 16.56
N THR A 215 -12.53 -0.94 17.26
CA THR A 215 -12.47 -1.39 18.67
C THR A 215 -12.63 -0.22 19.65
N GLY A 216 -13.87 0.19 19.93
CA GLY A 216 -14.19 0.82 21.23
C GLY A 216 -14.83 2.22 21.22
N GLY A 217 -15.32 2.70 20.09
CA GLY A 217 -16.17 3.91 20.01
C GLY A 217 -15.59 4.99 19.12
N GLU A 218 -16.39 6.03 18.90
CA GLU A 218 -16.15 7.23 18.08
C GLU A 218 -14.90 8.07 18.46
N GLU A 219 -13.90 7.48 19.11
CA GLU A 219 -12.66 8.16 19.50
C GLU A 219 -11.81 8.45 18.26
N GLU A 220 -11.79 9.72 17.90
CA GLU A 220 -10.94 10.25 16.84
C GLU A 220 -9.47 10.18 17.23
N ILE A 221 -8.69 9.46 16.43
CA ILE A 221 -7.24 9.40 16.55
C ILE A 221 -6.63 10.40 15.57
N ASP A 222 -5.77 11.29 16.08
CA ASP A 222 -5.03 12.28 15.28
C ASP A 222 -4.40 11.64 14.03
N LEU A 223 -4.59 12.28 12.87
CA LEU A 223 -3.86 11.96 11.64
C LEU A 223 -2.74 12.98 11.44
N PHE A 224 -1.54 12.49 11.13
CA PHE A 224 -0.38 13.33 10.87
C PHE A 224 0.15 13.14 9.45
N VAL A 225 0.43 14.25 8.77
CA VAL A 225 1.10 14.27 7.46
C VAL A 225 2.43 15.04 7.63
N PRO A 226 3.61 14.41 7.50
CA PRO A 226 4.91 14.99 7.87
C PRO A 226 5.28 16.34 7.23
N SER A 227 4.63 16.71 6.12
CA SER A 227 4.81 17.97 5.39
C SER A 227 3.53 18.76 5.20
N GLU A 228 2.37 18.26 5.66
CA GLU A 228 1.02 18.76 5.29
C GLU A 228 0.80 18.88 3.78
N ARG A 229 1.67 18.24 3.00
CA ARG A 229 1.73 18.34 1.55
C ARG A 229 2.20 17.02 1.00
N LEU A 230 1.40 16.50 0.09
CA LEU A 230 1.72 15.38 -0.75
C LEU A 230 2.15 15.88 -2.11
N ARG A 231 3.19 15.30 -2.69
CA ARG A 231 3.70 15.73 -3.99
C ARG A 231 3.98 14.55 -4.89
N LEU A 232 3.42 14.59 -6.10
CA LEU A 232 3.81 13.72 -7.20
C LEU A 232 4.93 14.38 -7.99
N VAL A 233 6.06 13.70 -8.17
CA VAL A 233 7.25 14.25 -8.86
C VAL A 233 7.49 13.70 -10.27
N SER A 234 6.63 12.82 -10.77
CA SER A 234 6.82 12.16 -12.08
C SER A 234 6.70 13.12 -13.28
N GLY A 235 6.18 14.33 -13.09
CA GLY A 235 5.93 15.32 -14.15
C GLY A 235 4.86 14.87 -15.14
N PHE A 236 4.36 15.81 -15.95
CA PHE A 236 3.37 15.53 -17.00
C PHE A 236 3.46 16.58 -18.12
N GLU A 237 2.91 16.26 -19.30
CA GLU A 237 2.86 17.16 -20.45
C GLU A 237 1.42 17.44 -20.84
N VAL A 238 1.13 18.70 -21.16
CA VAL A 238 -0.20 19.18 -21.55
C VAL A 238 -0.11 19.81 -22.93
N GLY A 239 -0.86 19.26 -23.88
CA GLY A 239 -0.99 19.80 -25.24
C GLY A 239 -1.99 20.96 -25.32
N PRO A 240 -1.94 21.76 -26.41
CA PRO A 240 -2.92 22.82 -26.66
C PRO A 240 -4.33 22.26 -26.85
N ASN A 241 -5.32 22.90 -26.22
CA ASN A 241 -6.74 22.50 -26.25
C ASN A 241 -6.99 21.08 -25.71
N GLN A 242 -6.12 20.58 -24.84
CA GLN A 242 -6.30 19.30 -24.16
C GLN A 242 -7.10 19.48 -22.86
N ALA A 243 -8.03 18.57 -22.61
CA ALA A 243 -8.64 18.38 -21.30
C ALA A 243 -7.93 17.22 -20.60
N VAL A 244 -7.11 17.55 -19.61
CA VAL A 244 -6.39 16.57 -18.77
C VAL A 244 -7.25 16.32 -17.55
N ARG A 245 -7.39 15.06 -17.15
CA ARG A 245 -8.02 14.75 -15.87
C ARG A 245 -7.20 13.71 -15.14
N PHE A 246 -6.85 14.04 -13.91
CA PHE A 246 -6.09 13.18 -13.03
C PHE A 246 -7.00 12.61 -11.96
N LEU A 247 -6.89 11.30 -11.80
CA LEU A 247 -7.46 10.59 -10.68
C LEU A 247 -6.32 10.20 -9.76
N PHE A 248 -6.27 10.83 -8.59
CA PHE A 248 -5.41 10.44 -7.49
C PHE A 248 -6.06 9.26 -6.82
N ASP A 249 -5.39 8.12 -6.87
CA ASP A 249 -5.78 6.92 -6.14
C ASP A 249 -4.82 6.75 -4.99
N TRP A 250 -5.30 6.99 -3.78
CA TRP A 250 -4.50 6.80 -2.58
C TRP A 250 -4.68 5.39 -2.08
N ASP A 251 -3.59 4.64 -1.99
CA ASP A 251 -3.65 3.32 -1.38
C ASP A 251 -3.54 3.48 0.15
N MET A 252 -4.65 3.36 0.89
CA MET A 252 -4.61 3.47 2.36
C MET A 252 -3.91 2.30 3.01
N ARG A 253 -3.95 1.10 2.41
CA ARG A 253 -3.22 -0.06 2.95
C ARG A 253 -1.73 0.22 3.04
N LYS A 254 -1.18 0.94 2.05
CA LYS A 254 0.20 1.45 2.06
C LYS A 254 0.38 2.73 2.87
N GLY A 255 -0.58 3.63 2.73
CA GLY A 255 -0.49 5.02 3.13
C GLY A 255 -0.73 5.25 4.61
N LEU A 256 -1.68 4.53 5.19
CA LEU A 256 -2.11 4.71 6.56
C LEU A 256 -1.34 3.77 7.49
N VAL A 257 -0.52 4.32 8.38
CA VAL A 257 0.25 3.51 9.33
C VAL A 257 0.03 4.01 10.76
N TYR A 258 0.15 3.10 11.74
CA TYR A 258 0.08 3.43 13.16
C TYR A 258 1.41 3.09 13.87
N PRO A 259 2.44 3.96 13.80
CA PRO A 259 3.76 3.59 14.28
C PRO A 259 3.78 3.42 15.82
N PRO A 260 4.47 2.38 16.33
CA PRO A 260 4.50 2.10 17.76
C PRO A 260 5.11 3.26 18.54
N GLY A 261 4.41 3.69 19.59
CA GLY A 261 4.85 4.76 20.49
C GLY A 261 4.54 6.19 20.05
N LEU A 262 3.93 6.40 18.87
CA LEU A 262 3.47 7.74 18.45
C LEU A 262 2.06 8.09 18.92
N GLY A 263 1.21 7.09 19.14
CA GLY A 263 -0.17 7.29 19.61
C GLY A 263 -1.05 8.05 18.62
N ARG A 264 -0.73 7.99 17.33
CA ARG A 264 -1.43 8.69 16.23
C ARG A 264 -1.19 7.96 14.92
N TYR A 265 -2.10 8.13 13.97
CA TYR A 265 -1.90 7.65 12.61
C TYR A 265 -0.97 8.59 11.85
N LEU A 266 -0.16 8.01 10.98
CA LEU A 266 0.67 8.70 10.01
C LEU A 266 0.14 8.36 8.62
N LEU A 267 -0.08 9.40 7.82
CA LEU A 267 -0.52 9.27 6.45
C LEU A 267 0.65 9.59 5.50
N LYS A 268 1.18 8.55 4.85
CA LYS A 268 2.29 8.59 3.91
C LYS A 268 1.79 8.90 2.48
N PRO A 269 2.62 9.53 1.62
CA PRO A 269 2.30 9.70 0.21
C PRO A 269 2.34 8.35 -0.52
N ALA A 270 1.19 7.68 -0.63
CA ALA A 270 1.02 6.39 -1.31
C ALA A 270 -0.02 6.48 -2.42
N PHE A 271 -0.04 7.59 -3.16
CA PHE A 271 -0.97 7.80 -4.25
C PHE A 271 -0.32 7.55 -5.61
N ARG A 272 -1.12 7.03 -6.54
CA ARG A 272 -0.82 7.00 -7.97
C ARG A 272 -1.74 7.97 -8.70
N VAL A 273 -1.25 8.50 -9.82
CA VAL A 273 -2.06 9.36 -10.69
C VAL A 273 -2.36 8.62 -11.98
N LEU A 274 -3.65 8.48 -12.27
CA LEU A 274 -4.14 7.91 -13.51
C LEU A 274 -4.59 9.04 -14.44
N ASP A 275 -4.12 9.01 -15.68
CA ASP A 275 -4.67 9.85 -16.75
C ASP A 275 -5.99 9.22 -17.22
N VAL A 276 -7.10 9.93 -16.99
CA VAL A 276 -8.42 9.38 -17.29
C VAL A 276 -8.72 9.27 -18.80
N THR A 277 -7.82 9.75 -19.66
CA THR A 277 -7.97 9.59 -21.12
C THR A 277 -7.47 8.24 -21.63
N ALA A 278 -6.74 7.49 -20.80
CA ALA A 278 -6.10 6.23 -21.17
C ALA A 278 -6.03 5.24 -19.99
N TYR A 279 -7.15 4.94 -19.34
CA TYR A 279 -7.25 3.87 -18.33
C TYR A 279 -8.28 2.81 -18.74
N GLY A 280 -8.06 1.58 -18.29
CA GLY A 280 -9.01 0.48 -18.36
C GLY A 280 -9.64 0.20 -17.00
N VAL A 281 -10.63 -0.68 -17.00
CA VAL A 281 -11.27 -1.19 -15.78
C VAL A 281 -10.77 -2.61 -15.56
N LEU A 282 -10.37 -2.93 -14.33
CA LEU A 282 -10.16 -4.29 -13.87
C LEU A 282 -11.30 -4.61 -12.90
N GLU A 283 -12.09 -5.62 -13.24
CA GLU A 283 -13.23 -6.04 -12.43
C GLU A 283 -13.39 -7.56 -12.48
N GLY A 284 -14.20 -8.10 -11.59
CA GLY A 284 -14.47 -9.52 -11.60
C GLY A 284 -15.23 -9.98 -10.37
N THR A 285 -15.36 -11.29 -10.28
CA THR A 285 -16.06 -11.98 -9.20
C THR A 285 -15.12 -12.91 -8.46
N ILE A 286 -15.31 -13.03 -7.14
CA ILE A 286 -14.71 -14.10 -6.34
C ILE A 286 -15.86 -14.99 -5.87
N ALA A 287 -15.80 -16.28 -6.21
CA ALA A 287 -16.82 -17.22 -5.81
C ALA A 287 -16.90 -17.29 -4.28
N GLY A 288 -18.10 -17.27 -3.70
CA GLY A 288 -18.26 -17.36 -2.25
C GLY A 288 -17.69 -18.66 -1.66
N THR A 289 -17.52 -19.69 -2.48
CA THR A 289 -16.84 -20.95 -2.09
C THR A 289 -15.32 -20.82 -1.96
N THR A 290 -14.70 -19.83 -2.60
CA THR A 290 -13.26 -19.53 -2.47
C THR A 290 -12.97 -18.93 -1.10
N VAL A 291 -13.86 -18.06 -0.60
CA VAL A 291 -13.77 -17.46 0.75
C VAL A 291 -14.31 -18.40 1.85
N GLY A 292 -15.36 -19.15 1.52
CA GLY A 292 -16.03 -20.04 2.47
C GLY A 292 -16.98 -19.31 3.42
N THR A 293 -17.51 -20.05 4.39
CA THR A 293 -18.48 -19.54 5.38
C THR A 293 -18.18 -19.99 6.81
N SER A 294 -17.15 -20.80 7.02
CA SER A 294 -16.77 -21.27 8.35
C SER A 294 -15.82 -20.25 8.98
N LEU A 295 -16.08 -19.88 10.24
CA LEU A 295 -15.20 -19.05 11.07
C LEU A 295 -14.16 -19.88 11.84
N ASP A 296 -14.06 -21.18 11.55
CA ASP A 296 -13.04 -22.06 12.14
C ASP A 296 -11.82 -22.15 11.22
N SER A 297 -10.73 -21.50 11.62
CA SER A 297 -9.44 -21.44 10.91
C SER A 297 -8.79 -22.81 10.65
N GLU A 298 -9.17 -23.86 11.39
CA GLU A 298 -8.72 -25.23 11.12
C GLU A 298 -9.41 -25.85 9.89
N THR A 299 -10.55 -25.27 9.47
CA THR A 299 -11.40 -25.78 8.38
C THR A 299 -11.53 -24.82 7.21
N ASN A 300 -11.33 -23.52 7.44
CA ASN A 300 -11.40 -22.47 6.44
C ASN A 300 -10.22 -21.51 6.62
N HIS A 301 -9.36 -21.45 5.62
CA HIS A 301 -8.15 -20.63 5.66
C HIS A 301 -8.46 -19.14 5.83
N CYS A 302 -9.53 -18.63 5.22
CA CYS A 302 -9.90 -17.22 5.33
C CYS A 302 -10.34 -16.82 6.75
N ALA A 303 -10.67 -17.77 7.62
CA ALA A 303 -10.91 -17.49 9.04
C ALA A 303 -9.62 -17.35 9.87
N ILE A 304 -8.44 -17.45 9.25
CA ILE A 304 -7.17 -17.09 9.89
C ILE A 304 -7.05 -15.57 10.03
N ASP A 305 -7.63 -14.83 9.09
CA ASP A 305 -7.58 -13.37 9.09
C ASP A 305 -8.44 -12.79 10.18
N ASP A 306 -9.72 -13.18 10.17
CA ASP A 306 -10.70 -12.81 11.18
C ASP A 306 -11.59 -14.02 11.51
N ASP A 307 -11.62 -14.41 12.79
CA ASP A 307 -12.42 -15.54 13.29
C ASP A 307 -13.83 -15.13 13.79
N ASP A 308 -14.19 -13.86 13.62
CA ASP A 308 -15.49 -13.28 13.95
C ASP A 308 -16.27 -12.82 12.69
N ASP A 309 -15.60 -12.39 11.62
CA ASP A 309 -16.19 -11.94 10.35
C ASP A 309 -15.42 -12.41 9.09
N ILE A 310 -16.02 -13.31 8.31
CA ILE A 310 -15.38 -13.87 7.10
C ILE A 310 -15.28 -12.88 5.94
N ASP A 311 -15.95 -11.72 6.04
CA ASP A 311 -15.94 -10.71 4.99
C ASP A 311 -14.72 -9.78 5.08
N VAL A 312 -14.01 -9.77 6.20
CA VAL A 312 -12.77 -9.02 6.42
C VAL A 312 -11.61 -9.64 5.63
N GLY A 313 -10.70 -8.79 5.14
CA GLY A 313 -9.45 -9.24 4.50
C GLY A 313 -9.55 -9.73 3.06
N ASN A 314 -10.75 -9.74 2.47
CA ASN A 314 -10.96 -10.18 1.09
C ASN A 314 -10.56 -9.09 0.08
N VAL A 315 -9.38 -9.21 -0.52
CA VAL A 315 -8.78 -8.14 -1.34
C VAL A 315 -8.09 -8.71 -2.57
N VAL A 316 -8.22 -8.01 -3.70
CA VAL A 316 -7.46 -8.30 -4.93
C VAL A 316 -6.25 -7.38 -5.00
N TYR A 317 -5.08 -7.98 -5.21
CA TYR A 317 -3.79 -7.31 -5.34
C TYR A 317 -3.38 -7.31 -6.82
N VAL A 318 -2.94 -6.15 -7.30
CA VAL A 318 -2.55 -5.93 -8.69
C VAL A 318 -1.10 -5.49 -8.74
N PHE A 319 -0.21 -6.32 -9.27
CA PHE A 319 1.21 -6.02 -9.43
C PHE A 319 1.53 -5.69 -10.89
N GLU A 320 2.46 -4.76 -11.13
CA GLU A 320 2.89 -4.41 -12.47
C GLU A 320 3.74 -5.54 -13.10
N GLY A 321 3.43 -5.89 -14.34
CA GLY A 321 4.16 -6.86 -15.14
C GLY A 321 3.98 -8.31 -14.67
N SER A 322 5.01 -9.10 -14.94
CA SER A 322 5.16 -10.46 -14.40
C SER A 322 5.86 -10.34 -13.06
N ALA A 323 5.10 -10.34 -11.97
CA ALA A 323 5.60 -10.20 -10.62
C ALA A 323 5.46 -11.50 -9.83
N THR A 324 6.26 -11.64 -8.78
CA THR A 324 5.97 -12.57 -7.69
C THR A 324 5.13 -11.78 -6.69
N PRO A 325 3.88 -12.16 -6.40
CA PRO A 325 3.09 -11.48 -5.39
C PRO A 325 3.77 -11.47 -4.03
N ASP A 326 3.65 -10.35 -3.33
CA ASP A 326 4.20 -10.09 -2.02
C ASP A 326 3.20 -9.27 -1.19
N ASP A 327 3.45 -9.15 0.11
CA ASP A 327 2.69 -8.25 1.00
C ASP A 327 3.04 -6.77 0.75
N VAL A 328 2.38 -5.88 1.48
CA VAL A 328 2.66 -4.45 1.44
C VAL A 328 3.64 -4.11 2.55
N ASP A 329 4.91 -3.90 2.20
CA ASP A 329 5.96 -3.52 3.17
C ASP A 329 6.84 -2.35 2.66
N GLY A 330 6.65 -1.93 1.41
CA GLY A 330 7.45 -0.95 0.68
C GLY A 330 8.44 -1.56 -0.33
N THR A 331 8.43 -2.88 -0.52
CA THR A 331 9.28 -3.65 -1.43
C THR A 331 8.40 -4.48 -2.35
N ASP A 332 8.58 -4.33 -3.67
CA ASP A 332 7.83 -5.11 -4.69
C ASP A 332 6.28 -5.08 -4.54
N ASP A 333 5.75 -4.12 -3.77
CA ASP A 333 4.33 -3.95 -3.49
C ASP A 333 3.41 -3.95 -4.73
N PRO A 334 2.11 -4.29 -4.58
CA PRO A 334 1.12 -4.10 -5.63
C PRO A 334 0.99 -2.63 -6.06
N VAL A 335 0.72 -2.38 -7.34
CA VAL A 335 0.36 -1.03 -7.85
C VAL A 335 -1.10 -0.65 -7.58
N ALA A 336 -1.91 -1.59 -7.11
CA ALA A 336 -3.27 -1.35 -6.59
C ALA A 336 -3.72 -2.49 -5.69
N THR A 337 -4.50 -2.14 -4.68
CA THR A 337 -5.30 -3.07 -3.88
C THR A 337 -6.78 -2.69 -4.01
N VAL A 338 -7.69 -3.67 -3.97
CA VAL A 338 -9.13 -3.43 -4.06
C VAL A 338 -9.90 -4.46 -3.25
N GLU A 339 -10.72 -3.99 -2.31
CA GLU A 339 -11.59 -4.83 -1.50
C GLU A 339 -12.67 -5.50 -2.35
N ALA A 340 -12.89 -6.77 -2.07
CA ALA A 340 -13.97 -7.54 -2.63
C ALA A 340 -15.21 -7.37 -1.75
N ARG A 341 -16.31 -6.90 -2.34
CA ARG A 341 -17.57 -6.66 -1.62
C ARG A 341 -18.50 -7.83 -1.78
N ARG A 342 -18.98 -8.38 -0.67
CA ARG A 342 -19.97 -9.47 -0.70
C ARG A 342 -21.29 -8.97 -1.28
N GLU A 343 -21.76 -9.66 -2.31
CA GLU A 343 -23.09 -9.47 -2.89
C GLU A 343 -24.15 -10.27 -2.15
N ALA A 344 -25.43 -9.90 -2.35
CA ALA A 344 -26.56 -10.64 -1.78
C ALA A 344 -26.65 -12.11 -2.26
N THR A 345 -26.01 -12.45 -3.38
CA THR A 345 -25.90 -13.82 -3.89
C THR A 345 -24.92 -14.68 -3.09
N GLY A 346 -24.04 -14.06 -2.30
CA GLY A 346 -22.98 -14.71 -1.53
C GLY A 346 -21.62 -14.75 -2.22
N ASP A 347 -21.55 -14.41 -3.51
CA ASP A 347 -20.28 -14.16 -4.20
C ASP A 347 -19.79 -12.73 -3.90
N TYR A 348 -18.53 -12.46 -4.18
CA TYR A 348 -17.95 -11.13 -4.03
C TYR A 348 -17.70 -10.49 -5.39
N THR A 349 -17.79 -9.17 -5.45
CA THR A 349 -17.41 -8.38 -6.62
C THR A 349 -16.30 -7.41 -6.26
N TYR A 350 -15.42 -7.13 -7.21
CA TYR A 350 -14.42 -6.09 -7.04
C TYR A 350 -14.27 -5.30 -8.34
N ARG A 351 -13.82 -4.04 -8.22
CA ARG A 351 -13.63 -3.16 -9.36
C ARG A 351 -12.62 -2.06 -9.06
N THR A 352 -11.66 -1.88 -9.95
CA THR A 352 -10.67 -0.80 -9.88
C THR A 352 -10.33 -0.29 -11.28
N VAL A 353 -9.75 0.90 -11.36
CA VAL A 353 -9.23 1.48 -12.59
C VAL A 353 -7.73 1.36 -12.64
N ILE A 354 -7.18 1.10 -13.82
CA ILE A 354 -5.74 0.91 -13.99
C ILE A 354 -5.31 1.32 -15.40
N ALA A 355 -4.07 1.78 -15.54
CA ALA A 355 -3.51 2.07 -16.85
C ALA A 355 -3.45 0.79 -17.73
N PRO A 356 -3.42 0.92 -19.07
CA PRO A 356 -3.08 -0.17 -19.96
C PRO A 356 -1.70 -0.71 -19.62
N GLY A 357 -1.57 -2.03 -19.59
CA GLY A 357 -0.35 -2.68 -19.14
C GLY A 357 -0.47 -4.19 -19.07
N THR A 358 0.60 -4.81 -18.59
CA THR A 358 0.61 -6.22 -18.21
C THR A 358 0.67 -6.26 -16.69
N TYR A 359 -0.11 -7.12 -16.05
CA TYR A 359 -0.28 -7.17 -14.60
C TYR A 359 -0.33 -8.59 -14.09
N THR A 360 0.18 -8.82 -12.88
CA THR A 360 -0.09 -10.04 -12.12
C THR A 360 -1.22 -9.71 -11.16
N VAL A 361 -2.35 -10.41 -11.28
CA VAL A 361 -3.55 -10.17 -10.45
C VAL A 361 -3.80 -11.39 -9.60
N VAL A 362 -3.94 -11.19 -8.29
CA VAL A 362 -4.15 -12.27 -7.31
C VAL A 362 -5.16 -11.85 -6.26
N PHE A 363 -5.79 -12.83 -5.63
CA PHE A 363 -6.73 -12.63 -4.53
C PHE A 363 -6.15 -13.15 -3.22
N THR A 364 -6.38 -12.45 -2.12
CA THR A 364 -6.11 -12.92 -0.76
C THR A 364 -7.32 -12.67 0.13
N CYS A 365 -7.51 -13.53 1.12
CA CYS A 365 -8.44 -13.31 2.22
C CYS A 365 -7.70 -13.09 3.56
N GLU A 366 -6.41 -12.76 3.49
CA GLU A 366 -5.54 -12.49 4.65
C GLU A 366 -5.10 -11.02 4.69
N ALA A 367 -5.80 -10.12 4.00
CA ALA A 367 -5.33 -8.75 3.83
C ALA A 367 -5.35 -7.95 5.14
N ALA A 368 -6.19 -8.27 6.13
CA ALA A 368 -6.16 -7.53 7.40
C ALA A 368 -4.88 -7.80 8.20
N ASN A 369 -4.17 -8.89 7.90
CA ASN A 369 -2.85 -9.20 8.43
C ASN A 369 -1.67 -8.62 7.62
N ASP A 370 -1.95 -7.88 6.55
CA ASP A 370 -0.93 -7.19 5.75
C ASP A 370 -0.63 -5.81 6.33
N PHE A 371 0.50 -5.69 7.04
CA PHE A 371 0.88 -4.46 7.74
C PHE A 371 1.99 -3.70 6.98
N PRO A 372 1.77 -2.42 6.58
CA PRO A 372 2.69 -1.58 5.78
C PRO A 372 4.03 -1.20 6.43
N THR A 373 4.39 -1.86 7.53
CA THR A 373 5.62 -1.63 8.29
C THR A 373 6.32 -2.93 8.69
N GLU A 374 5.77 -4.08 8.34
CA GLU A 374 6.25 -5.40 8.71
C GLU A 374 6.31 -6.29 7.46
N GLU A 375 7.05 -7.39 7.55
CA GLU A 375 7.00 -8.45 6.55
C GLU A 375 6.01 -9.50 7.05
N ASN A 376 4.98 -9.76 6.25
CA ASN A 376 3.88 -10.64 6.53
C ASN A 376 3.83 -11.79 5.50
N GLU A 377 3.62 -13.01 5.98
CA GLU A 377 3.41 -14.15 5.08
C GLU A 377 1.93 -14.17 4.65
N ILE A 378 1.66 -13.67 3.43
CA ILE A 378 0.30 -13.60 2.85
C ILE A 378 0.11 -14.66 1.76
N THR A 379 -1.01 -15.38 1.84
CA THR A 379 -1.36 -16.42 0.87
C THR A 379 -2.18 -15.86 -0.28
N PHE A 380 -1.72 -16.08 -1.51
CA PHE A 380 -2.39 -15.60 -2.72
C PHE A 380 -3.00 -16.74 -3.55
N SER A 381 -4.24 -16.53 -3.99
CA SER A 381 -4.96 -17.34 -4.96
C SER A 381 -4.82 -16.76 -6.36
N ASN A 382 -4.64 -17.63 -7.35
CA ASN A 382 -4.57 -17.24 -8.76
C ASN A 382 -5.97 -17.17 -9.38
N PRO A 383 -6.14 -16.38 -10.45
CA PRO A 383 -7.38 -16.33 -11.20
C PRO A 383 -7.81 -17.69 -11.75
N VAL A 384 -9.13 -17.91 -11.85
CA VAL A 384 -9.68 -19.04 -12.59
C VAL A 384 -9.69 -18.75 -14.09
N ASP A 385 -9.41 -19.77 -14.90
CA ASP A 385 -9.42 -19.72 -16.37
C ASP A 385 -8.56 -18.61 -17.03
N ALA A 386 -7.75 -17.90 -16.25
CA ALA A 386 -6.79 -16.90 -16.70
C ALA A 386 -5.38 -17.23 -16.20
N THR A 387 -4.37 -16.91 -17.00
CA THR A 387 -2.97 -17.06 -16.62
C THR A 387 -2.38 -15.71 -16.25
N ASN A 388 -1.59 -15.68 -15.17
CA ASN A 388 -0.74 -14.54 -14.88
C ASN A 388 0.54 -14.57 -15.76
N PRO A 389 1.00 -13.41 -16.26
CA PRO A 389 0.37 -12.09 -16.15
C PRO A 389 -0.76 -11.86 -17.17
N ILE A 390 -1.72 -11.02 -16.80
CA ILE A 390 -2.88 -10.57 -17.57
C ILE A 390 -2.56 -9.27 -18.31
N VAL A 391 -3.08 -9.11 -19.53
CA VAL A 391 -2.90 -7.88 -20.32
C VAL A 391 -4.17 -7.02 -20.26
N ASN A 392 -4.06 -5.83 -19.67
CA ASN A 392 -5.09 -4.79 -19.74
C ASN A 392 -4.80 -3.87 -20.94
N THR A 393 -5.78 -3.72 -21.83
CA THR A 393 -5.63 -2.96 -23.09
C THR A 393 -6.21 -1.54 -23.02
N GLY A 394 -6.55 -1.05 -21.83
CA GLY A 394 -7.29 0.21 -21.65
C GLY A 394 -8.81 0.06 -21.76
N ASN A 395 -9.31 -1.17 -21.83
CA ASN A 395 -10.73 -1.52 -21.77
C ASN A 395 -11.04 -2.24 -20.45
N THR A 396 -12.28 -2.70 -20.29
CA THR A 396 -12.64 -3.64 -19.22
C THR A 396 -11.91 -4.96 -19.41
N THR A 397 -11.21 -5.39 -18.37
CA THR A 397 -10.57 -6.69 -18.22
C THR A 397 -11.25 -7.40 -17.06
N VAL A 398 -11.81 -8.59 -17.32
CA VAL A 398 -12.49 -9.40 -16.30
C VAL A 398 -11.55 -10.49 -15.80
N VAL A 399 -11.42 -10.61 -14.48
CA VAL A 399 -10.57 -11.60 -13.82
C VAL A 399 -11.33 -12.18 -12.63
N ASP A 400 -11.63 -13.48 -12.68
CA ASP A 400 -12.44 -14.15 -11.67
C ASP A 400 -11.58 -15.08 -10.79
N PHE A 401 -12.05 -15.39 -9.58
CA PHE A 401 -11.37 -16.22 -8.57
C PHE A 401 -12.27 -17.29 -7.93
#